data_AF-A0A0B6XX83-F1
#
_entry.id   AF-A0A0B6XX83-F1
#
_cell.length_a   1.000
_cell.length_b   1.000
_cell.length_c   1.000
_cell.angle_alpha   90.00
_cell.angle_beta   90.00
_cell.angle_gamma   90.00
#
_symmetry.space_group_name_H-M   'P 1'
#
loop_
_entity.id
_entity.type
_entity.pdbx_description
1 polymer ?
#
loop_
_entity_poly.entity_id
_entity_poly.type
_entity_poly.pdbx_seq_one_letter_code
_entity_poly.pdbx_strand_id
1 'polypeptide(L)'
;NLAVQEFTREIDVCHIIIESVIGGGEFGDVCKGKLRMPGHMEMNVAIKTLKPGATDKNRLDFLTEASIMGQFDDPNIIFLEGVVTKSN
;
A
#
# COMPACT_ATOMS: atom_id res chain seq x y z
N ASN A 1 -5.90 -13.71 0.91
CA ASN A 1 -6.04 -13.33 2.33
C ASN A 1 -7.37 -12.60 2.44
N LEU A 2 -8.40 -13.21 3.05
CA LEU A 2 -9.77 -12.67 3.09
C LEU A 2 -9.82 -11.32 3.81
N ALA A 3 -9.03 -11.15 4.88
CA ALA A 3 -8.97 -9.92 5.66
C ALA A 3 -8.44 -8.72 4.84
N VAL A 4 -7.54 -8.94 3.88
CA VAL A 4 -7.08 -7.87 2.97
C VAL A 4 -8.24 -7.41 2.10
N GLN A 5 -9.04 -8.33 1.57
CA GLN A 5 -10.19 -7.98 0.73
C GLN A 5 -11.31 -7.30 1.52
N GLU A 6 -11.44 -7.62 2.81
CA GLU A 6 -12.46 -7.06 3.69
C GLU A 6 -12.11 -5.66 4.19
N PHE A 7 -10.85 -5.43 4.57
CA PHE A 7 -10.44 -4.19 5.25
C PHE A 7 -9.60 -3.25 4.38
N THR A 8 -9.31 -3.58 3.12
CA THR A 8 -8.50 -2.71 2.26
C THR A 8 -9.16 -2.47 0.92
N ARG A 9 -8.83 -1.32 0.31
CA ARG A 9 -9.25 -0.97 -1.04
C ARG A 9 -8.18 -1.40 -2.05
N GLU A 10 -8.55 -2.22 -3.02
CA GLU A 10 -7.68 -2.51 -4.16
C GLU A 10 -7.60 -1.27 -5.07
N ILE A 11 -6.39 -0.85 -5.40
CA ILE A 11 -6.09 0.30 -6.26
C ILE A 11 -5.53 -0.21 -7.59
N ASP A 12 -6.05 0.32 -8.70
CA ASP A 12 -5.43 0.09 -10.01
C ASP A 12 -4.08 0.81 -10.06
N VAL A 13 -3.04 0.09 -10.48
CA VAL A 13 -1.66 0.58 -10.57
C VAL A 13 -1.54 1.87 -11.41
N CYS A 14 -2.43 2.09 -12.38
CA CYS A 14 -2.43 3.30 -13.22
C CYS A 14 -2.72 4.59 -12.42
N HIS A 15 -3.29 4.47 -11.22
CA HIS A 15 -3.53 5.62 -10.34
C HIS A 15 -2.35 5.95 -9.41
N ILE A 16 -1.30 5.13 -9.42
CA ILE A 16 -0.12 5.31 -8.56
C ILE A 16 1.06 5.81 -9.39
N ILE A 17 1.70 6.89 -8.91
CA ILE A 17 2.95 7.40 -9.46
C ILE A 17 4.01 7.30 -8.37
N ILE A 18 5.07 6.53 -8.60
CA ILE A 18 6.23 6.46 -7.71
C ILE A 18 7.21 7.57 -8.11
N GLU A 19 7.58 8.44 -7.17
CA GLU A 19 8.48 9.57 -7.43
C GLU A 19 9.92 9.26 -7.02
N SER A 20 10.15 8.91 -5.76
CA SER A 20 11.49 8.69 -5.22
C SER A 20 11.49 7.73 -4.04
N VAL A 21 12.55 6.94 -3.87
CA VAL A 21 12.77 6.16 -2.66
C VAL A 21 13.12 7.11 -1.51
N ILE A 22 12.43 6.97 -0.38
CA ILE A 22 12.67 7.77 0.84
C ILE A 22 13.24 6.94 1.99
N GLY A 23 13.24 5.61 1.89
CA GLY A 23 13.87 4.73 2.87
C GLY A 23 13.71 3.25 2.53
N GLY A 24 14.38 2.39 3.30
CA GLY A 24 14.20 0.94 3.25
C GLY A 24 13.39 0.46 4.46
N GLY A 25 12.39 -0.38 4.21
CA GLY A 25 11.63 -1.10 5.23
C GLY A 25 11.99 -2.59 5.28
N GLU A 26 11.34 -3.31 6.19
CA GLU A 26 11.54 -4.76 6.39
C GLU A 26 11.31 -5.58 5.12
N PHE A 27 10.31 -5.21 4.31
CA PHE A 27 9.86 -5.98 3.15
C PHE A 27 10.35 -5.43 1.81
N GLY A 28 10.86 -4.20 1.76
CA GLY A 28 11.18 -3.49 0.53
C GLY A 28 11.36 -1.99 0.74
N ASP A 29 11.40 -1.27 -0.37
CA ASP A 29 11.61 0.17 -0.33
C ASP A 29 10.31 0.88 0.05
N VAL A 30 10.47 1.98 0.77
CA VAL A 30 9.43 2.97 1.02
C VAL A 30 9.69 4.12 0.07
N CYS A 31 8.72 4.39 -0.79
CA CYS A 31 8.78 5.45 -1.78
C CYS A 31 7.83 6.58 -1.41
N LYS A 32 8.22 7.82 -1.72
CA LYS A 32 7.27 8.91 -1.91
C LYS A 32 6.62 8.75 -3.28
N GLY A 33 5.32 9.01 -3.35
CA GLY A 33 4.58 9.01 -4.59
C GLY A 33 3.30 9.82 -4.53
N LYS A 34 2.49 9.64 -5.57
CA LYS A 34 1.21 10.30 -5.73
C LYS A 34 0.12 9.29 -6.04
N LEU A 35 -1.05 9.50 -5.44
CA LEU A 35 -2.28 8.78 -5.73
C LEU A 35 -3.24 9.72 -6.46
N ARG A 36 -3.70 9.31 -7.64
CA ARG A 36 -4.65 10.06 -8.47
C ARG A 36 -5.93 9.27 -8.66
N MET A 37 -6.87 9.44 -7.75
CA MET A 37 -8.20 8.85 -7.90
C MET A 37 -9.06 9.68 -8.85
N PRO A 38 -9.89 9.06 -9.71
CA PRO A 38 -10.84 9.79 -10.53
C PRO A 38 -11.73 10.70 -9.69
N GLY A 39 -11.92 11.95 -10.13
CA GLY A 39 -12.75 12.94 -9.44
C GLY A 39 -12.16 13.54 -8.15
N HIS A 40 -10.93 13.18 -7.78
CA HIS A 40 -10.26 13.69 -6.60
C HIS A 40 -8.97 14.45 -6.96
N MET A 41 -8.55 15.35 -6.07
CA MET A 41 -7.24 16.00 -6.17
C MET A 41 -6.14 14.96 -5.93
N GLU A 42 -5.02 15.15 -6.61
CA GLU A 42 -3.83 14.32 -6.42
C GLU A 42 -3.31 14.44 -4.99
N MET A 43 -3.04 13.30 -4.35
CA MET A 43 -2.59 13.21 -2.96
C MET A 43 -1.17 12.66 -2.89
N ASN A 44 -0.32 13.25 -2.04
CA ASN A 44 0.98 12.67 -1.71
C ASN A 44 0.80 11.44 -0.82
N VAL A 45 1.45 10.34 -1.18
CA VAL A 45 1.37 9.06 -0.44
C VAL A 45 2.75 8.47 -0.19
N ALA A 46 2.87 7.69 0.88
CA ALA A 46 3.98 6.78 1.08
C ALA A 46 3.61 5.41 0.50
N ILE A 47 4.48 4.83 -0.30
CA ILE A 47 4.27 3.56 -1.00
C ILE A 47 5.31 2.57 -0.49
N LYS A 48 4.87 1.59 0.30
CA LYS A 48 5.72 0.48 0.72
C LYS A 48 5.64 -0.60 -0.35
N THR A 49 6.79 -1.08 -0.81
CA THR A 49 6.89 -2.11 -1.84
C THR A 49 7.36 -3.43 -1.24
N LEU A 50 7.02 -4.54 -1.90
CA LEU A 50 7.55 -5.87 -1.59
C LEU A 50 8.63 -6.22 -2.61
N LYS A 51 9.82 -6.61 -2.15
CA LYS A 51 10.93 -6.94 -3.06
C LYS A 51 10.60 -8.12 -4.00
N PRO A 52 11.11 -8.12 -5.24
CA PRO A 52 11.08 -9.31 -6.08
C PRO A 52 11.71 -10.51 -5.38
N GLY A 53 11.11 -11.69 -5.52
CA GLY A 53 11.59 -12.92 -4.89
C GLY A 53 11.31 -13.01 -3.38
N ALA A 54 10.48 -12.13 -2.81
CA ALA A 54 10.02 -12.26 -1.43
C ALA A 54 9.33 -13.61 -1.20
N THR A 55 9.56 -14.22 -0.04
CA THR A 55 8.93 -15.48 0.34
C THR A 55 7.43 -15.31 0.54
N ASP A 56 6.67 -16.41 0.45
CA ASP A 56 5.23 -16.39 0.75
C ASP A 56 4.93 -15.86 2.15
N LYS A 57 5.82 -16.16 3.12
CA LYS A 57 5.72 -15.62 4.48
C LYS A 57 5.88 -14.10 4.48
N ASN A 58 6.91 -13.56 3.83
CA ASN A 58 7.10 -12.11 3.72
C ASN A 58 5.91 -11.44 3.04
N ARG A 59 5.34 -12.07 2.00
CA ARG A 59 4.13 -11.56 1.33
C ARG A 59 2.92 -11.53 2.27
N LEU A 60 2.73 -12.59 3.06
CA LEU A 60 1.64 -12.67 4.03
C LEU A 60 1.79 -11.64 5.14
N ASP A 61 2.99 -11.53 5.72
CA ASP A 61 3.29 -10.60 6.80
C ASP A 61 3.11 -9.15 6.31
N PHE A 62 3.61 -8.83 5.12
CA PHE A 62 3.44 -7.52 4.47
C PHE A 62 1.96 -7.15 4.26
N LEU A 63 1.15 -8.09 3.77
CA LEU A 63 -0.29 -7.85 3.57
C LEU A 63 -1.08 -7.81 4.89
N THR A 64 -0.57 -8.47 5.94
CA THR A 64 -1.19 -8.46 7.27
C THR A 64 -1.07 -7.07 7.90
N GLU A 65 0.05 -6.37 7.71
CA GLU A 65 0.17 -4.96 8.11
C GLU A 65 -0.94 -4.10 7.48
N ALA A 66 -1.19 -4.27 6.17
CA ALA A 66 -2.24 -3.55 5.47
C ALA A 66 -3.63 -3.90 6.01
N SER A 67 -3.93 -5.18 6.26
CA SER A 67 -5.19 -5.59 6.87
C SER A 67 -5.42 -5.01 8.26
N ILE A 68 -4.36 -4.86 9.07
CA ILE A 68 -4.45 -4.25 10.40
C ILE A 68 -4.71 -2.75 10.25
N MET A 69 -3.93 -2.06 9.41
CA MET A 69 -4.10 -0.63 9.18
C MET A 69 -5.49 -0.27 8.64
N GLY A 70 -6.02 -1.07 7.72
CA GLY A 70 -7.33 -0.85 7.10
C GLY A 70 -8.54 -0.97 8.03
N GLN A 71 -8.34 -1.46 9.26
CA GLN A 71 -9.39 -1.51 10.28
C GLN A 71 -9.54 -0.20 11.06
N PHE A 72 -8.61 0.75 10.90
CA PHE A 72 -8.62 2.00 11.64
C PHE A 72 -9.05 3.19 10.77
N ASP A 73 -9.88 4.04 11.36
CA ASP A 73 -10.27 5.35 10.83
C ASP A 73 -10.19 6.37 12.00
N ASP A 74 -8.97 6.81 12.31
CA ASP A 74 -8.67 7.75 13.39
C ASP A 74 -7.60 8.74 12.95
N PRO A 75 -7.74 10.05 13.26
CA PRO A 75 -6.79 11.08 12.82
C PRO A 75 -5.36 10.92 13.36
N ASN A 76 -5.14 10.12 14.41
CA ASN A 76 -3.81 9.88 14.98
C ASN A 76 -3.21 8.53 14.54
N ILE A 77 -3.92 7.76 13.73
CA ILE A 77 -3.44 6.51 13.14
C ILE A 77 -3.19 6.76 11.66
N ILE A 78 -2.08 6.22 11.13
CA ILE A 78 -1.77 6.36 9.71
C ILE A 78 -2.86 5.67 8.89
N PHE A 79 -3.52 6.46 8.04
CA PHE A 79 -4.57 5.98 7.16
C PHE A 79 -4.00 5.15 6.01
N LEU A 80 -4.64 4.00 5.72
CA LEU A 80 -4.31 3.17 4.58
C LEU A 80 -5.18 3.55 3.37
N GLU A 81 -4.57 4.20 2.38
CA GLU A 81 -5.26 4.54 1.13
C GLU A 81 -5.71 3.32 0.32
N GLY A 82 -4.94 2.24 0.37
CA GLY A 82 -5.26 0.97 -0.28
C GLY A 82 -4.03 0.11 -0.57
N VAL A 83 -4.26 -0.94 -1.34
CA VAL A 83 -3.24 -1.94 -1.72
C VAL A 83 -3.27 -2.17 -3.22
N VAL A 84 -2.13 -2.62 -3.76
CA VAL A 84 -2.03 -3.15 -5.12
C VAL A 84 -1.58 -4.60 -4.99
N THR A 85 -2.50 -5.53 -5.23
CA THR A 85 -2.24 -6.98 -5.08
C THR A 85 -2.41 -7.74 -6.38
N LYS A 86 -3.11 -7.16 -7.35
CA LYS A 86 -3.29 -7.68 -8.70
C LYS A 86 -2.23 -7.12 -9.64
N SER A 87 -1.64 -8.00 -10.43
CA SER A 87 -0.91 -7.61 -11.64
C SER A 87 -1.91 -7.68 -12.79
N ASN A 88 -2.09 -6.59 -13.55
CA ASN A 88 -2.83 -6.64 -14.81
C ASN A 88 -2.13 -7.56 -15.82
#